data_AF-A0A8T6QR60-F1
#
_entry.id   AF-A0A8T6QR60-F1
#
_cell.length_a   1.000
_cell.length_b   1.000
_cell.length_c   1.000
_cell.angle_alpha   90.00
_cell.angle_beta   90.00
_cell.angle_gamma   90.00
#
_symmetry.space_group_name_H-M   'P 1'
#
loop_
_entity.id
_entity.type
_entity.pdbx_description
1 polymer ?
#
loop_
_entity_poly.entity_id
_entity_poly.type
_entity_poly.pdbx_seq_one_letter_code
_entity_poly.pdbx_strand_id
1 'polypeptide(L)'
;MPLNPGDIGFVQYSSDAPDNFAFVALVNITAGEEIKFTDRGWSNTNNSFGPSESTSEGTYVWTATVNVSAGTIVTIDVDTDAVDVGTISESGNVSLNGNGDQIIAFQGPDGTPTLIAAINAEGADPWQTGVTTNTFDSDLPTALTDGINAISIVEEDNGAYTGGVLTGDKTTLQAALFDINNWTTSDTAKPTFTGSFTVTTSGGSGGSGGSGGSGGSGGSGGSGGSGGSGGSEGGITPVSDALFLPLSLSAQIGLAGLGQPVQTFGYAVNGINIENMFDEGYYLATNPDVKAAVAAGVVESGYVHFLVAGLSEGREPFQFYDEDFYLANNADVAAAVQSGVLASGLQHFLLSGHEEDRNPSALFDSSDYLLNNPDVKAAVDSGAISSAFEHFANSGLAEGRLGGLLFDEGYYLANNADIAKAVTEGLLGSGWEHFVAFGQTENRDPSAGFDQNVYLALHGDVAAAVTSGLIKSAFYHYATFGIAEGRAI
;
A
#
# COMPACT_ATOMS: atom_id res chain seq x y z
N MET A 1 1.26 -24.27 -16.02
CA MET A 1 0.60 -22.96 -16.24
C MET A 1 1.55 -21.93 -15.67
N PRO A 2 1.71 -20.76 -16.30
CA PRO A 2 2.61 -19.75 -15.79
C PRO A 2 2.21 -19.42 -14.34
N LEU A 3 3.21 -19.36 -13.48
CA LEU A 3 3.06 -18.99 -12.09
C LEU A 3 2.92 -17.48 -11.98
N ASN A 4 2.14 -17.06 -11.00
CA ASN A 4 1.92 -15.65 -10.66
C ASN A 4 2.82 -15.24 -9.48
N PRO A 5 3.03 -13.94 -9.28
CA PRO A 5 3.63 -13.43 -8.06
C PRO A 5 3.03 -14.08 -6.80
N GLY A 6 3.91 -14.57 -5.93
CA GLY A 6 3.55 -15.21 -4.67
C GLY A 6 3.12 -16.68 -4.77
N ASP A 7 3.17 -17.32 -5.94
CA ASP A 7 2.84 -18.76 -6.07
C ASP A 7 3.87 -19.69 -5.38
N ILE A 8 5.01 -19.13 -4.98
CA ILE A 8 5.98 -19.75 -4.05
C ILE A 8 6.35 -18.75 -2.94
N GLY A 9 6.96 -19.24 -1.87
CA GLY A 9 7.65 -18.40 -0.89
C GLY A 9 8.96 -19.05 -0.44
N PHE A 10 9.98 -18.24 -0.18
CA PHE A 10 11.22 -18.75 0.41
C PHE A 10 10.98 -19.14 1.86
N VAL A 11 11.68 -20.19 2.32
CA VAL A 11 11.61 -20.67 3.72
C VAL A 11 12.98 -20.72 4.37
N GLN A 12 14.05 -20.62 3.58
CA GLN A 12 15.43 -20.67 4.04
C GLN A 12 16.38 -20.10 2.99
N TYR A 13 17.47 -19.48 3.44
CA TYR A 13 18.68 -19.19 2.68
C TYR A 13 19.92 -19.34 3.59
N SER A 14 21.09 -19.57 2.97
CA SER A 14 22.37 -19.79 3.65
C SER A 14 23.49 -19.42 2.69
N SER A 15 24.26 -18.38 3.00
CA SER A 15 25.51 -18.00 2.30
C SER A 15 26.77 -18.50 3.02
N ASP A 16 26.63 -19.03 4.24
CA ASP A 16 27.70 -19.84 4.85
C ASP A 16 27.73 -21.23 4.22
N ALA A 17 28.92 -21.76 3.95
CA ALA A 17 29.06 -23.11 3.40
C ALA A 17 28.50 -24.21 4.33
N PRO A 18 27.71 -25.18 3.84
CA PRO A 18 27.25 -25.25 2.45
C PRO A 18 26.14 -24.27 2.11
N ASP A 19 26.27 -23.63 0.96
CA ASP A 19 25.31 -22.63 0.49
C ASP A 19 24.04 -23.33 0.01
N ASN A 20 22.88 -22.82 0.42
CA ASN A 20 21.60 -23.41 0.05
C ASN A 20 20.44 -22.43 0.23
N PHE A 21 19.34 -22.73 -0.43
CA PHE A 21 18.07 -22.08 -0.16
C PHE A 21 16.92 -23.07 -0.36
N ALA A 22 15.76 -22.74 0.20
CA ALA A 22 14.56 -23.54 0.01
C ALA A 22 13.33 -22.66 -0.22
N PHE A 23 12.39 -23.18 -0.99
CA PHE A 23 11.09 -22.55 -1.21
C PHE A 23 9.96 -23.55 -0.99
N VAL A 24 8.79 -23.04 -0.61
CA VAL A 24 7.53 -23.79 -0.55
C VAL A 24 6.65 -23.42 -1.73
N ALA A 25 6.07 -24.42 -2.40
CA ALA A 25 5.03 -24.20 -3.39
C ALA A 25 3.72 -23.79 -2.69
N LEU A 26 3.16 -22.63 -2.99
CA LEU A 26 1.89 -22.17 -2.41
C LEU A 26 0.68 -22.48 -3.31
N VAL A 27 0.95 -22.99 -4.50
CA VAL A 27 -0.02 -23.58 -5.43
C VAL A 27 0.48 -24.92 -5.95
N ASN A 28 -0.37 -25.70 -6.61
CA ASN A 28 0.07 -26.91 -7.29
C ASN A 28 0.88 -26.54 -8.54
N ILE A 29 2.09 -27.07 -8.66
CA ILE A 29 2.97 -26.89 -9.82
C ILE A 29 2.91 -28.16 -10.67
N THR A 30 2.57 -28.00 -11.94
CA THR A 30 2.43 -29.14 -12.87
C THR A 30 3.79 -29.69 -13.29
N ALA A 31 3.87 -31.00 -13.54
CA ALA A 31 5.08 -31.62 -14.09
C ALA A 31 5.50 -30.93 -15.40
N GLY A 32 6.80 -30.67 -15.55
CA GLY A 32 7.42 -29.98 -16.66
C GLY A 32 7.42 -28.45 -16.53
N GLU A 33 6.78 -27.88 -15.51
CA GLU A 33 6.90 -26.45 -15.23
C GLU A 33 8.32 -26.13 -14.73
N GLU A 34 8.85 -24.98 -15.16
CA GLU A 34 10.17 -24.50 -14.77
C GLU A 34 10.05 -23.25 -13.90
N ILE A 35 10.94 -23.13 -12.90
CA ILE A 35 11.16 -21.89 -12.15
C ILE A 35 12.65 -21.60 -12.22
N LYS A 36 12.99 -20.36 -12.57
CA LYS A 36 14.36 -19.88 -12.57
C LYS A 36 14.65 -19.15 -11.28
N PHE A 37 15.84 -19.34 -10.71
CA PHE A 37 16.34 -18.64 -9.53
C PHE A 37 17.67 -17.99 -9.88
N THR A 38 17.83 -16.71 -9.60
CA THR A 38 19.05 -15.96 -9.90
C THR A 38 19.46 -15.11 -8.72
N ASP A 39 20.77 -15.04 -8.52
CA ASP A 39 21.51 -14.11 -7.67
C ASP A 39 21.79 -12.79 -8.38
N ARG A 40 21.30 -12.58 -9.61
CA ARG A 40 21.44 -11.28 -10.26
C ARG A 40 20.49 -10.26 -9.64
N GLY A 41 21.05 -9.18 -9.14
CA GLY A 41 20.30 -8.00 -8.71
C GLY A 41 19.37 -7.46 -9.78
N TRP A 42 18.21 -6.96 -9.38
CA TRP A 42 17.28 -6.29 -10.29
C TRP A 42 17.56 -4.78 -10.35
N SER A 43 17.39 -4.19 -11.55
CA SER A 43 17.49 -2.76 -11.76
C SER A 43 16.17 -2.21 -12.29
N ASN A 44 15.43 -1.47 -11.47
CA ASN A 44 14.22 -0.76 -11.87
C ASN A 44 14.49 0.35 -12.89
N THR A 45 15.70 0.92 -12.86
CA THR A 45 16.15 1.90 -13.86
C THR A 45 16.17 1.31 -15.27
N ASN A 46 16.63 0.05 -15.40
CA ASN A 46 16.74 -0.62 -16.69
C ASN A 46 15.58 -1.59 -16.97
N ASN A 47 14.74 -1.84 -15.96
CA ASN A 47 13.69 -2.85 -15.95
C ASN A 47 14.22 -4.23 -16.41
N SER A 48 15.37 -4.62 -15.87
CA SER A 48 16.05 -5.85 -16.19
C SER A 48 16.85 -6.32 -14.98
N PHE A 49 17.26 -7.59 -14.99
CA PHE A 49 18.41 -8.00 -14.19
C PHE A 49 19.58 -7.06 -14.52
N GLY A 50 20.20 -6.51 -13.48
CA GLY A 50 21.15 -5.41 -13.53
C GLY A 50 22.34 -5.73 -14.42
N PRO A 51 23.10 -4.69 -14.85
CA PRO A 51 24.26 -4.88 -15.72
C PRO A 51 25.46 -5.39 -14.92
N SER A 52 25.35 -6.61 -14.45
CA SER A 52 26.45 -7.48 -14.07
C SER A 52 26.16 -8.82 -14.76
N GLU A 53 26.36 -8.87 -16.08
CA GLU A 53 26.95 -10.08 -16.65
C GLU A 53 28.44 -10.12 -16.26
N SER A 54 28.74 -9.93 -14.96
CA SER A 54 29.98 -10.47 -14.44
C SER A 54 29.87 -11.97 -14.71
N THR A 55 30.95 -12.58 -15.17
CA THR A 55 31.00 -14.01 -15.47
C THR A 55 30.79 -14.91 -14.23
N SER A 56 30.45 -14.31 -13.09
CA SER A 56 30.33 -14.90 -11.77
C SER A 56 28.89 -14.98 -11.25
N GLU A 57 27.91 -14.41 -11.96
CA GLU A 57 26.48 -14.51 -11.64
C GLU A 57 25.82 -15.66 -12.39
N GLY A 58 24.73 -16.19 -11.85
CA GLY A 58 24.11 -17.40 -12.36
C GLY A 58 22.60 -17.38 -12.44
N THR A 59 22.07 -18.45 -13.01
CA THR A 59 20.65 -18.77 -12.93
C THR A 59 20.49 -20.27 -12.89
N TYR A 60 19.87 -20.74 -11.82
CA TYR A 60 19.33 -22.07 -11.77
C TYR A 60 18.01 -22.15 -12.53
N VAL A 61 17.81 -23.24 -13.25
CA VAL A 61 16.52 -23.66 -13.80
C VAL A 61 16.11 -24.92 -13.06
N TRP A 62 15.15 -24.76 -12.16
CA TRP A 62 14.48 -25.87 -11.52
C TRP A 62 13.31 -26.36 -12.38
N THR A 63 13.17 -27.67 -12.54
CA THR A 63 12.08 -28.29 -13.29
C THR A 63 11.34 -29.31 -12.42
N ALA A 64 10.02 -29.18 -12.34
CA ALA A 64 9.15 -30.16 -11.70
C ALA A 64 9.11 -31.46 -12.51
N THR A 65 9.77 -32.54 -12.08
CA THR A 65 9.74 -33.82 -12.81
C THR A 65 8.40 -34.58 -12.66
N VAL A 66 7.64 -34.22 -11.62
CA VAL A 66 6.29 -34.70 -11.32
C VAL A 66 5.43 -33.52 -10.86
N ASN A 67 4.11 -33.71 -10.74
CA ASN A 67 3.27 -32.68 -10.14
C ASN A 67 3.71 -32.45 -8.68
N VAL A 68 4.06 -31.21 -8.36
CA VAL A 68 4.42 -30.77 -7.01
C VAL A 68 3.19 -30.16 -6.37
N SER A 69 2.76 -30.72 -5.23
CA SER A 69 1.55 -30.25 -4.55
C SER A 69 1.84 -28.98 -3.74
N ALA A 70 0.84 -28.12 -3.60
CA ALA A 70 0.93 -26.98 -2.69
C ALA A 70 1.29 -27.46 -1.26
N GLY A 71 2.23 -26.78 -0.62
CA GLY A 71 2.83 -27.12 0.67
C GLY A 71 4.13 -27.94 0.57
N THR A 72 4.49 -28.41 -0.63
CA THR A 72 5.78 -29.09 -0.85
C THR A 72 6.92 -28.08 -0.76
N ILE A 73 7.94 -28.43 0.00
CA ILE A 73 9.19 -27.67 0.09
C ILE A 73 10.21 -28.30 -0.85
N VAL A 74 10.96 -27.44 -1.52
CA VAL A 74 12.05 -27.81 -2.42
C VAL A 74 13.30 -27.11 -1.91
N THR A 75 14.35 -27.89 -1.69
CA THR A 75 15.64 -27.43 -1.18
C THR A 75 16.67 -27.56 -2.27
N ILE A 76 17.36 -26.45 -2.56
CA ILE A 76 18.43 -26.36 -3.53
C ILE A 76 19.74 -26.17 -2.76
N ASP A 77 20.67 -27.10 -2.96
CA ASP A 77 22.03 -27.04 -2.46
C ASP A 77 22.90 -26.42 -3.57
N VAL A 78 23.36 -25.19 -3.33
CA VAL A 78 24.07 -24.36 -4.30
C VAL A 78 25.50 -24.88 -4.49
N ASP A 79 26.14 -25.34 -3.42
CA ASP A 79 27.50 -25.90 -3.46
C ASP A 79 27.62 -27.16 -4.34
N THR A 80 26.58 -27.98 -4.37
CA THR A 80 26.61 -29.29 -5.04
C THR A 80 25.70 -29.40 -6.26
N ASP A 81 25.04 -28.30 -6.67
CA ASP A 81 24.06 -28.26 -7.74
C ASP A 81 22.97 -29.33 -7.60
N ALA A 82 22.52 -29.56 -6.36
CA ALA A 82 21.58 -30.62 -6.05
C ALA A 82 20.21 -30.08 -5.62
N VAL A 83 19.16 -30.84 -5.92
CA VAL A 83 17.80 -30.55 -5.46
C VAL A 83 17.14 -31.83 -4.95
N ASP A 84 16.35 -31.71 -3.88
CA ASP A 84 15.64 -32.83 -3.28
C ASP A 84 14.39 -33.28 -4.07
N VAL A 85 13.68 -32.32 -4.67
CA VAL A 85 12.47 -32.52 -5.46
C VAL A 85 12.65 -31.91 -6.85
N GLY A 86 12.50 -32.71 -7.91
CA GLY A 86 12.63 -32.23 -9.29
C GLY A 86 14.04 -32.43 -9.85
N THR A 87 14.43 -31.56 -10.77
CA THR A 87 15.79 -31.47 -11.32
C THR A 87 16.21 -30.03 -11.38
N ILE A 88 17.51 -29.78 -11.26
CA ILE A 88 18.09 -28.45 -11.39
C ILE A 88 19.19 -28.47 -12.44
N SER A 89 19.31 -27.38 -13.18
CA SER A 89 20.45 -27.12 -14.06
C SER A 89 20.87 -25.67 -13.91
N GLU A 90 22.16 -25.40 -14.06
CA GLU A 90 22.72 -24.08 -13.87
C GLU A 90 23.21 -23.51 -15.20
N SER A 91 23.07 -22.19 -15.34
CA SER A 91 23.79 -21.39 -16.33
C SER A 91 24.46 -20.24 -15.63
N GLY A 92 25.78 -20.08 -15.81
CA GLY A 92 26.56 -19.11 -15.04
C GLY A 92 27.06 -19.74 -13.75
N ASN A 93 27.09 -18.96 -12.67
CA ASN A 93 27.49 -19.41 -11.33
C ASN A 93 26.59 -18.70 -10.30
N VAL A 94 25.64 -19.40 -9.70
CA VAL A 94 24.82 -18.86 -8.60
C VAL A 94 25.64 -18.97 -7.33
N SER A 95 25.92 -17.85 -6.66
CA SER A 95 26.81 -17.83 -5.49
C SER A 95 26.32 -16.82 -4.46
N LEU A 96 25.76 -17.30 -3.35
CA LEU A 96 25.25 -16.44 -2.29
C LEU A 96 26.40 -15.83 -1.49
N ASN A 97 26.51 -14.50 -1.47
CA ASN A 97 27.60 -13.82 -0.77
C ASN A 97 27.27 -13.59 0.71
N GLY A 98 28.27 -13.73 1.59
CA GLY A 98 28.15 -13.42 3.03
C GLY A 98 28.29 -11.94 3.37
N ASN A 99 28.33 -11.07 2.38
CA ASN A 99 28.04 -9.65 2.55
C ASN A 99 26.57 -9.34 2.27
N GLY A 100 25.84 -10.34 1.75
CA GLY A 100 24.46 -10.32 1.32
C GLY A 100 24.26 -10.62 -0.16
N ASP A 101 23.00 -10.89 -0.52
CA ASP A 101 22.60 -11.23 -1.90
C ASP A 101 21.07 -11.23 -2.03
N GLN A 102 20.59 -11.34 -3.26
CA GLN A 102 19.20 -11.62 -3.60
C GLN A 102 19.04 -13.04 -4.13
N ILE A 103 17.85 -13.60 -3.98
CA ILE A 103 17.39 -14.72 -4.78
C ILE A 103 16.07 -14.34 -5.39
N ILE A 104 16.05 -14.15 -6.71
CA ILE A 104 14.85 -13.78 -7.47
C ILE A 104 14.35 -14.98 -8.24
N ALA A 105 13.12 -15.39 -7.95
CA ALA A 105 12.41 -16.45 -8.64
C ALA A 105 11.57 -15.89 -9.81
N PHE A 106 11.71 -16.47 -10.99
CA PHE A 106 11.01 -16.01 -12.20
C PHE A 106 10.77 -17.11 -13.23
N GLN A 107 9.94 -16.80 -14.22
CA GLN A 107 9.66 -17.63 -15.38
C GLN A 107 9.91 -16.88 -16.69
N GLY A 108 10.12 -17.64 -17.77
CA GLY A 108 10.32 -17.08 -19.10
C GLY A 108 11.75 -16.58 -19.35
N PRO A 109 11.96 -15.81 -20.43
CA PRO A 109 13.27 -15.30 -20.80
C PRO A 109 13.67 -14.08 -19.97
N ASP A 110 14.97 -13.92 -19.73
CA ASP A 110 15.54 -12.86 -18.88
C ASP A 110 15.20 -11.44 -19.34
N GLY A 111 14.96 -11.23 -20.65
CA GLY A 111 14.58 -9.92 -21.20
C GLY A 111 13.11 -9.55 -20.99
N THR A 112 12.24 -10.52 -20.66
CA THR A 112 10.83 -10.30 -20.33
C THR A 112 10.38 -11.33 -19.28
N PRO A 113 10.94 -11.29 -18.06
CA PRO A 113 10.68 -12.30 -17.06
C PRO A 113 9.31 -12.08 -16.42
N THR A 114 8.62 -13.18 -16.10
CA THR A 114 7.50 -13.17 -15.15
C THR A 114 8.08 -13.40 -13.76
N LEU A 115 8.14 -12.35 -12.94
CA LEU A 115 8.67 -12.45 -11.57
C LEU A 115 7.65 -13.13 -10.65
N ILE A 116 8.13 -13.99 -9.76
CA ILE A 116 7.29 -14.85 -8.92
C ILE A 116 7.50 -14.52 -7.44
N ALA A 117 8.74 -14.54 -6.96
CA ALA A 117 9.05 -14.19 -5.59
C ALA A 117 10.50 -13.71 -5.47
N ALA A 118 10.82 -13.00 -4.40
CA ALA A 118 12.20 -12.61 -4.13
C ALA A 118 12.52 -12.61 -2.62
N ILE A 119 13.78 -12.88 -2.29
CA ILE A 119 14.35 -12.68 -0.96
C ILE A 119 15.65 -11.89 -1.13
N ASN A 120 15.89 -10.91 -0.29
CA ASN A 120 17.11 -10.08 -0.30
C ASN A 120 17.73 -10.05 1.09
N ALA A 121 19.04 -10.24 1.19
CA ALA A 121 19.78 -10.37 2.45
C ALA A 121 20.98 -9.41 2.52
N GLU A 122 20.95 -8.28 1.80
CA GLU A 122 22.11 -7.35 1.64
C GLU A 122 22.10 -6.09 2.52
N GLY A 123 21.09 -5.81 3.35
CA GLY A 123 21.22 -4.57 4.13
C GLY A 123 20.21 -4.23 5.20
N ALA A 124 20.57 -3.18 5.94
CA ALA A 124 19.72 -2.50 6.92
C ALA A 124 18.59 -1.66 6.28
N ASP A 125 18.53 -1.57 4.95
CA ASP A 125 17.53 -0.84 4.15
C ASP A 125 16.74 -1.89 3.33
N PRO A 126 15.39 -1.88 3.34
CA PRO A 126 14.62 -2.90 2.65
C PRO A 126 14.68 -2.67 1.14
N TRP A 127 15.53 -3.47 0.47
CA TRP A 127 15.87 -3.36 -0.95
C TRP A 127 16.67 -2.09 -1.31
N GLN A 128 17.75 -2.25 -2.06
CA GLN A 128 18.57 -1.13 -2.49
C GLN A 128 17.87 -0.31 -3.59
N THR A 129 18.36 0.90 -3.88
CA THR A 129 17.79 1.74 -4.95
C THR A 129 18.86 2.19 -5.94
N GLY A 130 18.53 2.13 -7.22
CA GLY A 130 19.44 2.57 -8.28
C GLY A 130 20.59 1.58 -8.48
N VAL A 131 20.35 0.29 -8.25
CA VAL A 131 21.34 -0.77 -8.48
C VAL A 131 21.81 -0.73 -9.92
N THR A 132 23.11 -0.47 -10.08
CA THR A 132 23.74 -0.25 -11.39
C THR A 132 25.11 -0.91 -11.56
N THR A 133 25.79 -1.39 -10.49
CA THR A 133 27.20 -1.81 -10.62
C THR A 133 27.76 -2.92 -9.70
N ASN A 134 27.08 -3.36 -8.63
CA ASN A 134 27.58 -4.46 -7.79
C ASN A 134 26.78 -5.76 -8.01
N THR A 135 27.23 -6.83 -7.36
CA THR A 135 26.73 -8.21 -7.52
C THR A 135 25.78 -8.64 -6.43
N PHE A 136 25.65 -7.84 -5.37
CA PHE A 136 25.01 -8.26 -4.13
C PHE A 136 23.81 -7.38 -3.75
N ASP A 137 23.60 -6.23 -4.42
CA ASP A 137 22.39 -5.42 -4.24
C ASP A 137 21.30 -5.77 -5.26
N SER A 138 20.04 -5.58 -4.86
CA SER A 138 18.89 -5.58 -5.76
C SER A 138 17.93 -4.44 -5.45
N ASP A 139 17.44 -3.77 -6.51
CA ASP A 139 16.18 -3.04 -6.40
C ASP A 139 15.05 -4.04 -6.13
N LEU A 140 14.00 -3.64 -5.40
CA LEU A 140 12.75 -4.42 -5.38
C LEU A 140 12.17 -4.40 -6.79
N PRO A 141 11.99 -5.54 -7.48
CA PRO A 141 11.39 -5.50 -8.79
C PRO A 141 9.97 -4.95 -8.76
N THR A 142 9.63 -4.00 -9.63
CA THR A 142 8.32 -3.32 -9.63
C THR A 142 7.11 -4.25 -9.81
N ALA A 143 7.31 -5.47 -10.33
CA ALA A 143 6.27 -6.49 -10.43
C ALA A 143 6.04 -7.28 -9.12
N LEU A 144 6.88 -7.06 -8.11
CA LEU A 144 6.80 -7.65 -6.79
C LEU A 144 6.51 -6.56 -5.74
N THR A 145 6.09 -7.00 -4.56
CA THR A 145 5.78 -6.13 -3.43
C THR A 145 6.38 -6.75 -2.17
N ASP A 146 7.22 -5.98 -1.49
CA ASP A 146 7.84 -6.37 -0.23
C ASP A 146 6.75 -6.63 0.83
N GLY A 147 6.92 -7.70 1.62
CA GLY A 147 5.92 -8.16 2.58
C GLY A 147 4.77 -8.99 1.98
N ILE A 148 4.70 -9.17 0.65
CA ILE A 148 3.61 -9.92 -0.01
C ILE A 148 4.13 -11.08 -0.83
N ASN A 149 5.08 -10.81 -1.72
CA ASN A 149 5.73 -11.81 -2.57
C ASN A 149 7.23 -11.56 -2.72
N ALA A 150 7.75 -10.54 -2.05
CA ALA A 150 9.16 -10.32 -1.83
C ALA A 150 9.40 -10.08 -0.33
N ILE A 151 10.60 -10.36 0.16
CA ILE A 151 11.02 -10.04 1.52
C ILE A 151 12.46 -9.54 1.54
N SER A 152 12.68 -8.37 2.14
CA SER A 152 14.02 -7.96 2.56
C SER A 152 14.30 -8.40 3.97
N ILE A 153 15.48 -8.95 4.17
CA ILE A 153 16.02 -9.43 5.43
C ILE A 153 17.20 -8.54 5.79
N VAL A 154 17.33 -8.20 7.07
CA VAL A 154 18.51 -7.48 7.57
C VAL A 154 19.73 -8.35 7.28
N GLU A 155 20.78 -7.74 6.74
CA GLU A 155 22.02 -8.42 6.34
C GLU A 155 22.55 -9.32 7.45
N GLU A 156 22.40 -10.63 7.21
CA GLU A 156 22.92 -11.74 7.98
C GLU A 156 23.07 -12.95 7.04
N ASP A 157 24.11 -13.75 7.23
CA ASP A 157 24.49 -14.82 6.28
C ASP A 157 23.45 -15.93 6.09
N ASN A 158 22.67 -16.22 7.13
CA ASN A 158 21.77 -17.35 7.13
C ASN A 158 20.42 -16.95 7.68
N GLY A 159 19.36 -17.52 7.12
CA GLY A 159 18.01 -17.31 7.61
C GLY A 159 17.08 -18.47 7.33
N ALA A 160 16.16 -18.71 8.27
CA ALA A 160 15.05 -19.62 8.04
C ALA A 160 13.76 -19.08 8.66
N TYR A 161 12.65 -19.40 8.01
CA TYR A 161 11.33 -19.17 8.56
C TYR A 161 11.17 -19.99 9.85
N THR A 162 10.73 -19.33 10.90
CA THR A 162 10.49 -19.89 12.25
C THR A 162 9.10 -19.55 12.78
N GLY A 163 8.30 -18.84 12.00
CA GLY A 163 6.92 -18.50 12.32
C GLY A 163 6.05 -19.73 12.55
N GLY A 164 5.06 -19.59 13.43
CA GLY A 164 4.15 -20.68 13.80
C GLY A 164 3.08 -21.00 12.75
N VAL A 165 2.92 -20.15 11.73
CA VAL A 165 1.89 -20.31 10.71
C VAL A 165 2.39 -21.28 9.63
N LEU A 166 1.96 -22.54 9.74
CA LEU A 166 2.32 -23.63 8.81
C LEU A 166 1.10 -24.21 8.08
N THR A 167 -0.08 -23.67 8.33
CA THR A 167 -1.34 -24.13 7.71
C THR A 167 -2.21 -22.92 7.42
N GLY A 168 -2.70 -22.82 6.19
CA GLY A 168 -3.52 -21.70 5.76
C GLY A 168 -3.71 -21.72 4.24
N ASP A 169 -4.53 -20.81 3.74
CA ASP A 169 -4.56 -20.57 2.30
C ASP A 169 -3.29 -19.86 1.83
N LYS A 170 -3.14 -19.74 0.50
CA LYS A 170 -1.99 -19.09 -0.13
C LYS A 170 -1.69 -17.75 0.53
N THR A 171 -2.70 -16.87 0.64
CA THR A 171 -2.55 -15.52 1.18
C THR A 171 -2.09 -15.53 2.64
N THR A 172 -2.66 -16.40 3.48
CA THR A 172 -2.27 -16.56 4.89
C THR A 172 -0.81 -16.98 5.02
N LEU A 173 -0.38 -17.95 4.21
CA LEU A 173 1.00 -18.44 4.23
C LEU A 173 1.98 -17.41 3.67
N GLN A 174 1.61 -16.67 2.62
CA GLN A 174 2.41 -15.56 2.11
C GLN A 174 2.63 -14.49 3.19
N ALA A 175 1.56 -14.03 3.84
CA ALA A 175 1.68 -13.01 4.88
C ALA A 175 2.63 -13.42 6.02
N ALA A 176 2.70 -14.71 6.34
CA ALA A 176 3.64 -15.21 7.33
C ALA A 176 5.07 -15.35 6.78
N LEU A 177 5.22 -15.93 5.58
CA LEU A 177 6.52 -16.20 4.95
C LEU A 177 7.27 -14.92 4.57
N PHE A 178 6.56 -13.87 4.16
CA PHE A 178 7.15 -12.60 3.75
C PHE A 178 7.17 -11.55 4.87
N ASP A 179 6.92 -11.95 6.12
CA ASP A 179 7.12 -11.12 7.31
C ASP A 179 8.44 -11.49 7.99
N ILE A 180 9.39 -10.57 7.98
CA ILE A 180 10.72 -10.71 8.58
C ILE A 180 10.68 -11.11 10.06
N ASN A 181 9.63 -10.73 10.80
CA ASN A 181 9.51 -11.08 12.21
C ASN A 181 9.29 -12.59 12.43
N ASN A 182 8.92 -13.32 11.39
CA ASN A 182 8.80 -14.77 11.42
C ASN A 182 10.08 -15.49 11.01
N TRP A 183 11.18 -14.78 10.77
CA TRP A 183 12.46 -15.37 10.42
C TRP A 183 13.45 -15.29 11.58
N THR A 184 14.28 -16.32 11.70
CA THR A 184 15.47 -16.26 12.54
C THR A 184 16.67 -16.19 11.60
N THR A 185 17.52 -15.19 11.80
CA THR A 185 18.73 -14.95 11.01
C THR A 185 19.99 -15.00 11.87
N SER A 186 21.14 -15.27 11.24
CA SER A 186 22.45 -15.25 11.92
C SER A 186 23.64 -15.30 10.94
N ASP A 187 24.68 -14.52 11.25
CA ASP A 187 26.05 -14.55 10.69
C ASP A 187 26.89 -15.79 11.07
N THR A 188 26.33 -16.76 11.79
CA THR A 188 27.15 -17.87 12.33
C THR A 188 26.36 -19.13 12.56
N ALA A 189 25.16 -19.00 13.16
CA ALA A 189 24.24 -20.12 13.21
C ALA A 189 23.63 -20.31 11.83
N LYS A 190 23.35 -21.56 11.46
CA LYS A 190 22.65 -21.89 10.21
C LYS A 190 21.23 -22.36 10.53
N PRO A 191 20.26 -21.46 10.77
CA PRO A 191 18.86 -21.83 10.90
C PRO A 191 18.44 -22.70 9.72
N THR A 192 17.72 -23.77 10.00
CA THR A 192 17.20 -24.67 8.97
C THR A 192 15.72 -24.86 9.19
N PHE A 193 14.92 -24.67 8.15
CA PHE A 193 13.50 -24.95 8.22
C PHE A 193 13.27 -26.47 8.30
N THR A 194 12.49 -26.91 9.29
CA THR A 194 12.21 -28.35 9.52
C THR A 194 10.72 -28.68 9.61
N GLY A 195 9.86 -27.69 9.37
CA GLY A 195 8.41 -27.87 9.41
C GLY A 195 7.86 -28.48 8.12
N SER A 196 6.54 -28.46 8.01
CA SER A 196 5.82 -28.85 6.79
C SER A 196 4.63 -27.92 6.63
N PHE A 197 4.38 -27.44 5.41
CA PHE A 197 3.24 -26.58 5.12
C PHE A 197 2.02 -27.38 4.68
N THR A 198 0.84 -26.95 5.12
CA THR A 198 -0.45 -27.43 4.62
C THR A 198 -1.20 -26.27 3.99
N VAL A 199 -1.28 -26.27 2.65
CA VAL A 199 -2.02 -25.23 1.91
C VAL A 199 -3.48 -25.63 1.79
N THR A 200 -4.37 -24.81 2.34
CA THR A 200 -5.82 -25.00 2.22
C THR A 200 -6.37 -24.21 1.04
N THR A 201 -7.35 -24.75 0.32
CA THR A 201 -8.09 -23.96 -0.66
C THR A 201 -9.01 -22.99 0.08
N SER A 202 -9.00 -21.70 -0.28
CA SER A 202 -9.98 -20.73 0.23
C SER A 202 -11.40 -21.27 0.04
N GLY A 203 -12.24 -21.14 1.07
CA GLY A 203 -13.46 -21.91 1.25
C GLY A 203 -14.48 -21.79 0.12
N GLY A 204 -14.46 -22.75 -0.81
CA GLY A 204 -15.64 -23.18 -1.54
C GLY A 204 -16.46 -24.12 -0.64
N SER A 205 -17.67 -23.71 -0.28
CA SER A 205 -18.65 -24.53 0.43
C SER A 205 -18.70 -25.96 -0.15
N GLY A 206 -18.14 -26.91 0.61
CA GLY A 206 -18.23 -28.34 0.34
C GLY A 206 -19.67 -28.83 0.46
N GLY A 207 -20.44 -28.69 -0.63
CA GLY A 207 -21.71 -29.38 -0.82
C GLY A 207 -21.47 -30.86 -1.00
N SER A 208 -21.73 -31.64 0.06
CA SER A 208 -21.82 -33.09 0.03
C SER A 208 -22.71 -33.59 -1.11
N GLY A 209 -22.23 -34.61 -1.83
CA GLY A 209 -22.90 -35.21 -2.96
C GLY A 209 -24.25 -35.83 -2.64
N GLY A 210 -25.19 -35.65 -3.56
CA GLY A 210 -26.46 -36.38 -3.62
C GLY A 210 -26.95 -36.43 -5.06
N SER A 211 -26.84 -37.60 -5.69
CA SER A 211 -27.31 -37.89 -7.05
C SER A 211 -28.83 -37.80 -7.18
N GLY A 212 -29.34 -37.34 -8.32
CA GLY A 212 -30.65 -37.77 -8.81
C GLY A 212 -31.34 -36.84 -9.80
N GLY A 213 -31.54 -37.33 -11.03
CA GLY A 213 -32.83 -37.18 -11.72
C GLY A 213 -32.95 -36.11 -12.81
N SER A 214 -32.89 -36.58 -14.05
CA SER A 214 -33.33 -36.01 -15.32
C SER A 214 -34.71 -35.31 -15.35
N GLY A 215 -34.87 -34.33 -16.25
CA GLY A 215 -36.09 -34.20 -17.06
C GLY A 215 -36.53 -32.79 -17.50
N GLY A 216 -36.56 -32.56 -18.82
CA GLY A 216 -37.74 -31.96 -19.47
C GLY A 216 -37.77 -30.47 -19.82
N SER A 217 -37.29 -30.15 -21.03
CA SER A 217 -37.88 -29.28 -22.09
C SER A 217 -39.04 -28.29 -21.79
N GLY A 218 -38.93 -27.08 -22.38
CA GLY A 218 -40.07 -26.40 -23.01
C GLY A 218 -40.04 -24.87 -23.13
N GLY A 219 -40.07 -24.35 -24.37
CA GLY A 219 -41.01 -23.27 -24.72
C GLY A 219 -40.52 -21.82 -24.87
N SER A 220 -40.00 -21.51 -26.06
CA SER A 220 -40.20 -20.31 -26.91
C SER A 220 -41.07 -19.11 -26.45
N GLY A 221 -40.60 -17.90 -26.79
CA GLY A 221 -41.44 -16.87 -27.44
C GLY A 221 -41.15 -15.40 -27.10
N GLY A 222 -40.96 -14.55 -28.13
CA GLY A 222 -41.39 -13.14 -28.09
C GLY A 222 -40.36 -12.06 -28.42
N SER A 223 -40.58 -11.38 -29.54
CA SER A 223 -39.78 -10.35 -30.22
C SER A 223 -40.21 -8.89 -29.98
N GLY A 224 -39.29 -7.93 -30.22
CA GLY A 224 -39.55 -6.50 -30.51
C GLY A 224 -38.97 -5.55 -29.44
N GLY A 225 -38.28 -4.43 -29.68
CA GLY A 225 -37.96 -3.65 -30.88
C GLY A 225 -37.42 -2.26 -30.44
N SER A 226 -36.27 -1.85 -30.99
CA SER A 226 -35.76 -0.48 -31.25
C SER A 226 -35.81 0.67 -30.21
N GLY A 227 -34.61 1.21 -29.89
CA GLY A 227 -34.24 2.63 -30.11
C GLY A 227 -34.14 3.56 -28.90
N GLY A 228 -32.95 4.11 -28.63
CA GLY A 228 -32.77 5.29 -27.76
C GLY A 228 -31.37 5.40 -27.15
N SER A 229 -30.73 6.56 -27.31
CA SER A 229 -29.33 6.91 -27.04
C SER A 229 -28.98 7.28 -25.60
N GLY A 230 -27.76 6.94 -25.17
CA GLY A 230 -26.79 7.85 -24.51
C GLY A 230 -26.98 8.20 -23.03
N GLY A 231 -26.02 7.78 -22.20
CA GLY A 231 -25.80 8.25 -20.82
C GLY A 231 -25.30 7.12 -19.93
N SER A 232 -23.99 7.09 -19.66
CA SER A 232 -23.27 6.05 -18.93
C SER A 232 -23.58 6.05 -17.42
N GLU A 233 -24.24 5.00 -16.93
CA GLU A 233 -24.15 4.57 -15.54
C GLU A 233 -22.88 3.72 -15.40
N GLY A 234 -21.91 4.22 -14.63
CA GLY A 234 -20.67 3.51 -14.31
C GLY A 234 -20.99 2.33 -13.39
N GLY A 235 -21.06 1.13 -13.97
CA GLY A 235 -21.11 -0.11 -13.20
C GLY A 235 -19.72 -0.45 -12.67
N ILE A 236 -19.65 -0.82 -11.39
CA ILE A 236 -18.45 -1.41 -10.78
C ILE A 236 -17.95 -2.54 -11.67
N THR A 237 -16.77 -2.37 -12.24
CA THR A 237 -16.01 -3.49 -12.82
C THR A 237 -15.63 -4.41 -11.67
N PRO A 238 -15.85 -5.74 -11.77
CA PRO A 238 -15.44 -6.65 -10.71
C PRO A 238 -13.92 -6.55 -10.56
N VAL A 239 -13.47 -5.96 -9.46
CA VAL A 239 -12.07 -6.00 -9.05
C VAL A 239 -11.75 -7.47 -8.79
N SER A 240 -10.84 -8.02 -9.59
CA SER A 240 -10.39 -9.40 -9.47
C SER A 240 -9.79 -9.63 -8.09
N ASP A 241 -10.45 -10.47 -7.26
CA ASP A 241 -10.03 -11.33 -6.13
C ASP A 241 -8.63 -11.16 -5.45
N ALA A 242 -7.97 -10.01 -5.53
CA ALA A 242 -6.56 -9.82 -5.14
C ALA A 242 -6.35 -8.90 -3.94
N LEU A 243 -7.40 -8.43 -3.25
CA LEU A 243 -7.26 -7.40 -2.21
C LEU A 243 -7.93 -7.73 -0.86
N PHE A 244 -8.24 -9.00 -0.61
CA PHE A 244 -8.87 -9.42 0.64
C PHE A 244 -7.86 -10.05 1.61
N LEU A 245 -7.40 -9.26 2.57
CA LEU A 245 -6.84 -9.75 3.83
C LEU A 245 -7.74 -9.26 4.99
N PRO A 246 -8.45 -10.16 5.70
CA PRO A 246 -8.95 -9.85 7.03
C PRO A 246 -7.76 -9.86 8.01
N LEU A 247 -7.47 -8.70 8.61
CA LEU A 247 -6.48 -8.54 9.67
C LEU A 247 -6.86 -9.43 10.88
N SER A 248 -5.95 -10.31 11.30
CA SER A 248 -5.99 -10.93 12.64
C SER A 248 -4.70 -10.58 13.38
N LEU A 249 -4.69 -9.38 13.95
CA LEU A 249 -3.58 -8.82 14.69
C LEU A 249 -3.73 -9.13 16.19
N SER A 250 -3.14 -10.24 16.64
CA SER A 250 -2.95 -10.52 18.08
C SER A 250 -1.50 -10.82 18.45
N ALA A 251 -0.54 -10.63 17.54
CA ALA A 251 0.86 -11.05 17.74
C ALA A 251 1.88 -9.90 17.89
N GLN A 252 1.54 -8.64 17.59
CA GLN A 252 2.51 -7.53 17.61
C GLN A 252 2.49 -6.66 18.87
N ILE A 253 1.70 -6.99 19.89
CA ILE A 253 1.77 -6.32 21.19
C ILE A 253 2.37 -7.29 22.21
N GLY A 254 3.70 -7.37 22.17
CA GLY A 254 4.55 -8.06 23.13
C GLY A 254 5.50 -7.11 23.84
N LEU A 255 4.96 -6.33 24.79
CA LEU A 255 5.59 -5.95 26.06
C LEU A 255 7.04 -5.39 26.04
N ALA A 256 7.11 -4.06 26.24
CA ALA A 256 8.12 -3.33 27.02
C ALA A 256 9.58 -3.29 26.54
N GLY A 257 9.93 -2.14 25.97
CA GLY A 257 11.15 -1.42 26.31
C GLY A 257 12.42 -1.92 25.65
N LEU A 258 12.78 -1.30 24.53
CA LEU A 258 14.13 -0.85 24.15
C LEU A 258 13.93 -0.12 22.81
N GLY A 259 14.12 1.20 22.80
CA GLY A 259 13.81 2.02 21.63
C GLY A 259 14.61 1.62 20.39
N GLN A 260 13.90 1.33 19.32
CA GLN A 260 14.20 1.52 17.89
C GLN A 260 12.84 1.54 17.14
N PRO A 261 12.72 2.29 16.03
CA PRO A 261 11.43 2.49 15.34
C PRO A 261 10.93 1.19 14.68
N VAL A 262 9.64 0.91 14.85
CA VAL A 262 8.92 -0.16 14.17
C VAL A 262 8.82 0.17 12.68
N GLN A 263 9.40 -0.68 11.83
CA GLN A 263 9.39 -0.54 10.37
C GLN A 263 7.99 -0.84 9.83
N THR A 264 7.39 0.14 9.15
CA THR A 264 6.00 0.17 8.67
C THR A 264 5.88 -0.32 7.22
N PHE A 265 4.68 -0.82 6.86
CA PHE A 265 4.26 -1.13 5.48
C PHE A 265 4.71 -0.03 4.51
N GLY A 266 5.07 -0.41 3.28
CA GLY A 266 5.44 0.54 2.21
C GLY A 266 4.50 1.75 2.18
N TYR A 267 5.10 2.94 2.33
CA TYR A 267 4.42 4.16 2.73
C TYR A 267 3.32 4.67 1.78
N ALA A 268 3.15 4.07 0.59
CA ALA A 268 2.20 4.52 -0.41
C ALA A 268 1.22 3.44 -0.89
N VAL A 269 -0.07 3.76 -0.94
CA VAL A 269 -1.14 2.93 -1.53
C VAL A 269 -1.66 3.64 -2.77
N ASN A 270 -1.49 3.03 -3.96
CA ASN A 270 -1.86 3.63 -5.26
C ASN A 270 -1.43 5.09 -5.42
N GLY A 271 -0.14 5.33 -5.14
CA GLY A 271 0.47 6.65 -5.25
C GLY A 271 0.24 7.54 -4.03
N ILE A 272 -0.69 7.24 -3.13
CA ILE A 272 -0.96 8.04 -1.94
C ILE A 272 -0.06 7.64 -0.79
N ASN A 273 0.78 8.57 -0.29
CA ASN A 273 1.58 8.36 0.91
C ASN A 273 0.73 8.47 2.19
N ILE A 274 0.61 7.36 2.93
CA ILE A 274 -0.21 7.23 4.13
C ILE A 274 0.32 8.07 5.30
N GLU A 275 1.64 8.28 5.41
CA GLU A 275 2.20 9.17 6.44
C GLU A 275 1.70 10.60 6.28
N ASN A 276 1.57 11.05 5.03
CA ASN A 276 1.10 12.41 4.75
C ASN A 276 -0.40 12.58 4.97
N MET A 277 -1.13 11.47 5.11
CA MET A 277 -2.56 11.43 5.43
C MET A 277 -2.84 11.00 6.85
N PHE A 278 -1.85 11.04 7.73
CA PHE A 278 -2.03 10.67 9.11
C PHE A 278 -1.67 11.82 10.06
N ASP A 279 -2.62 12.18 10.92
CA ASP A 279 -2.40 13.15 12.00
C ASP A 279 -2.61 12.44 13.33
N GLU A 280 -1.51 12.17 14.05
CA GLU A 280 -1.51 11.52 15.36
C GLU A 280 -2.38 12.27 16.38
N GLY A 281 -2.35 13.60 16.35
CA GLY A 281 -3.12 14.43 17.27
C GLY A 281 -4.63 14.30 17.01
N TYR A 282 -5.02 14.40 15.74
CA TYR A 282 -6.39 14.17 15.27
C TYR A 282 -6.86 12.77 15.64
N TYR A 283 -6.09 11.76 15.24
CA TYR A 283 -6.44 10.36 15.40
C TYR A 283 -6.67 9.98 16.86
N LEU A 284 -5.79 10.41 17.77
CA LEU A 284 -5.98 10.15 19.20
C LEU A 284 -7.10 11.00 19.81
N ALA A 285 -7.39 12.18 19.26
CA ALA A 285 -8.51 13.01 19.72
C ALA A 285 -9.87 12.39 19.34
N THR A 286 -9.99 11.84 18.14
CA THR A 286 -11.21 11.22 17.62
C THR A 286 -11.39 9.76 18.03
N ASN A 287 -10.31 9.09 18.47
CA ASN A 287 -10.32 7.71 18.95
C ASN A 287 -9.85 7.61 20.43
N PRO A 288 -10.71 7.94 21.42
CA PRO A 288 -10.34 7.92 22.84
C PRO A 288 -9.90 6.54 23.36
N ASP A 289 -10.41 5.47 22.76
CA ASP A 289 -10.00 4.09 23.00
C ASP A 289 -8.54 3.85 22.62
N VAL A 290 -8.15 4.31 21.42
CA VAL A 290 -6.77 4.23 20.95
C VAL A 290 -5.85 5.11 21.81
N LYS A 291 -6.29 6.33 22.13
CA LYS A 291 -5.56 7.22 23.04
C LYS A 291 -5.29 6.59 24.40
N ALA A 292 -6.27 5.87 24.95
CA ALA A 292 -6.09 5.15 26.20
C ALA A 292 -5.10 3.97 26.04
N ALA A 293 -5.16 3.26 24.93
CA ALA A 293 -4.23 2.16 24.62
C ALA A 293 -2.78 2.65 24.46
N VAL A 294 -2.57 3.79 23.78
CA VAL A 294 -1.26 4.43 23.66
C VAL A 294 -0.74 4.92 25.01
N ALA A 295 -1.58 5.59 25.80
CA ALA A 295 -1.20 6.03 27.15
C ALA A 295 -0.85 4.87 28.10
N ALA A 296 -1.45 3.69 27.88
CA ALA A 296 -1.16 2.46 28.61
C ALA A 296 0.05 1.68 28.07
N GLY A 297 0.66 2.12 26.96
CA GLY A 297 1.76 1.42 26.28
C GLY A 297 1.33 0.10 25.63
N VAL A 298 0.04 -0.08 25.37
CA VAL A 298 -0.52 -1.25 24.67
C VAL A 298 -0.30 -1.11 23.17
N VAL A 299 -0.40 0.10 22.62
CA VAL A 299 -0.04 0.40 21.23
C VAL A 299 1.00 1.51 21.25
N GLU A 300 1.99 1.45 20.35
CA GLU A 300 3.11 2.40 20.34
C GLU A 300 2.67 3.83 20.02
N SER A 301 1.77 3.98 19.04
CA SER A 301 1.20 5.26 18.61
C SER A 301 -0.18 5.06 17.97
N GLY A 302 -0.92 6.15 17.79
CA GLY A 302 -2.10 6.17 16.95
C GLY A 302 -1.79 5.74 15.52
N TYR A 303 -0.64 6.14 14.98
CA TYR A 303 -0.20 5.74 13.65
C TYR A 303 -0.06 4.22 13.52
N VAL A 304 0.62 3.60 14.49
CA VAL A 304 0.73 2.14 14.53
C VAL A 304 -0.65 1.50 14.63
N HIS A 305 -1.55 2.00 15.48
CA HIS A 305 -2.93 1.50 15.52
C HIS A 305 -3.63 1.62 14.16
N PHE A 306 -3.47 2.75 13.47
CA PHE A 306 -4.12 3.00 12.21
C PHE A 306 -3.68 2.02 11.12
N LEU A 307 -2.37 1.78 10.99
CA LEU A 307 -1.82 0.84 10.04
C LEU A 307 -2.29 -0.60 10.28
N VAL A 308 -2.41 -0.99 11.56
CA VAL A 308 -2.65 -2.40 11.92
C VAL A 308 -4.14 -2.74 12.12
N ALA A 309 -5.00 -1.75 12.30
CA ALA A 309 -6.42 -1.95 12.59
C ALA A 309 -7.29 -0.83 12.02
N GLY A 310 -6.89 0.43 12.21
CA GLY A 310 -7.70 1.60 11.89
C GLY A 310 -8.20 1.65 10.45
N LEU A 311 -7.38 1.27 9.47
CA LEU A 311 -7.78 1.25 8.06
C LEU A 311 -8.95 0.28 7.81
N SER A 312 -8.89 -0.92 8.38
CA SER A 312 -9.96 -1.93 8.27
C SER A 312 -11.18 -1.63 9.15
N GLU A 313 -10.99 -0.84 10.21
CA GLU A 313 -12.06 -0.35 11.06
C GLU A 313 -12.78 0.89 10.47
N GLY A 314 -12.26 1.45 9.37
CA GLY A 314 -12.76 2.71 8.80
C GLY A 314 -12.48 3.92 9.68
N ARG A 315 -11.45 3.87 10.53
CA ARG A 315 -11.06 5.01 11.37
C ARG A 315 -10.41 6.08 10.52
N GLU A 316 -10.89 7.31 10.66
CA GLU A 316 -10.39 8.47 9.94
C GLU A 316 -8.95 8.83 10.37
N PRO A 317 -7.94 8.71 9.48
CA PRO A 317 -6.55 8.95 9.85
C PRO A 317 -6.19 10.43 10.00
N PHE A 318 -7.05 11.31 9.49
CA PHE A 318 -6.86 12.75 9.32
C PHE A 318 -8.19 13.39 8.90
N GLN A 319 -8.29 14.71 9.04
CA GLN A 319 -9.53 15.49 8.88
C GLN A 319 -10.09 15.58 7.44
N PHE A 320 -9.36 15.14 6.41
CA PHE A 320 -9.82 15.26 5.01
C PHE A 320 -10.47 13.98 4.48
N TYR A 321 -10.64 12.98 5.33
CA TYR A 321 -11.43 11.78 5.04
C TYR A 321 -12.53 11.61 6.09
N ASP A 322 -13.74 11.32 5.62
CA ASP A 322 -14.93 11.12 6.44
C ASP A 322 -15.65 9.85 5.91
N GLU A 323 -15.60 8.78 6.69
CA GLU A 323 -16.15 7.47 6.31
C GLU A 323 -17.67 7.55 6.10
N ASP A 324 -18.39 8.23 6.99
CA ASP A 324 -19.85 8.34 6.93
C ASP A 324 -20.28 9.15 5.69
N PHE A 325 -19.61 10.27 5.41
CA PHE A 325 -19.81 11.04 4.19
C PHE A 325 -19.51 10.21 2.95
N TYR A 326 -18.39 9.49 2.95
CA TYR A 326 -17.95 8.72 1.81
C TYR A 326 -18.94 7.61 1.48
N LEU A 327 -19.40 6.83 2.47
CA LEU A 327 -20.38 5.78 2.27
C LEU A 327 -21.77 6.34 1.91
N ALA A 328 -22.18 7.47 2.50
CA ALA A 328 -23.46 8.11 2.18
C ALA A 328 -23.54 8.58 0.72
N ASN A 329 -22.42 9.04 0.16
CA ASN A 329 -22.35 9.54 -1.21
C ASN A 329 -21.99 8.46 -2.24
N ASN A 330 -21.54 7.29 -1.79
CA ASN A 330 -21.11 6.18 -2.64
C ASN A 330 -21.88 4.90 -2.28
N ALA A 331 -23.15 4.83 -2.69
CA ALA A 331 -24.07 3.75 -2.30
C ALA A 331 -23.59 2.36 -2.72
N ASP A 332 -22.83 2.27 -3.81
CA ASP A 332 -22.19 1.07 -4.32
C ASP A 332 -21.07 0.58 -3.39
N VAL A 333 -20.24 1.50 -2.88
CA VAL A 333 -19.21 1.24 -1.86
C VAL A 333 -19.87 0.84 -0.53
N ALA A 334 -20.92 1.55 -0.10
CA ALA A 334 -21.67 1.21 1.10
C ALA A 334 -22.25 -0.21 1.08
N ALA A 335 -22.76 -0.66 -0.08
CA ALA A 335 -23.23 -2.03 -0.25
C ALA A 335 -22.08 -3.06 -0.19
N ALA A 336 -20.93 -2.74 -0.76
CA ALA A 336 -19.74 -3.59 -0.71
C ALA A 336 -19.19 -3.71 0.74
N VAL A 337 -19.15 -2.61 1.49
CA VAL A 337 -18.79 -2.64 2.92
C VAL A 337 -19.79 -3.47 3.72
N GLN A 338 -21.09 -3.26 3.52
CA GLN A 338 -22.14 -3.99 4.23
C GLN A 338 -22.13 -5.51 3.94
N SER A 339 -21.69 -5.91 2.75
CA SER A 339 -21.57 -7.32 2.37
C SER A 339 -20.23 -7.95 2.76
N GLY A 340 -19.30 -7.17 3.34
CA GLY A 340 -17.96 -7.62 3.71
C GLY A 340 -17.00 -7.76 2.52
N VAL A 341 -17.41 -7.27 1.34
CA VAL A 341 -16.56 -7.16 0.14
C VAL A 341 -15.65 -5.93 0.23
N LEU A 342 -15.83 -5.05 1.19
CA LEU A 342 -14.84 -4.07 1.58
C LEU A 342 -14.82 -4.01 3.10
N ALA A 343 -13.66 -3.79 3.69
CA ALA A 343 -13.54 -3.56 5.12
C ALA A 343 -14.09 -2.19 5.51
N SER A 344 -13.84 -1.18 4.68
CA SER A 344 -14.26 0.21 4.89
C SER A 344 -14.37 0.97 3.56
N GLY A 345 -15.04 2.11 3.59
CA GLY A 345 -15.00 3.12 2.54
C GLY A 345 -13.60 3.67 2.35
N LEU A 346 -12.82 3.81 3.42
CA LEU A 346 -11.44 4.29 3.35
C LEU A 346 -10.57 3.34 2.53
N GLN A 347 -10.76 2.03 2.70
CA GLN A 347 -10.09 1.03 1.88
C GLN A 347 -10.40 1.23 0.39
N HIS A 348 -11.67 1.42 0.03
CA HIS A 348 -12.03 1.72 -1.36
C HIS A 348 -11.40 3.01 -1.85
N PHE A 349 -11.46 4.07 -1.03
CA PHE A 349 -10.96 5.37 -1.40
C PHE A 349 -9.48 5.31 -1.76
N LEU A 350 -8.65 4.71 -0.90
CA LEU A 350 -7.21 4.56 -1.10
C LEU A 350 -6.83 3.64 -2.26
N LEU A 351 -7.66 2.63 -2.58
CA LEU A 351 -7.37 1.69 -3.66
C LEU A 351 -7.87 2.17 -5.02
N SER A 352 -8.94 2.96 -5.09
CA SER A 352 -9.56 3.28 -6.38
C SER A 352 -10.37 4.56 -6.33
N GLY A 353 -11.02 4.86 -5.21
CA GLY A 353 -11.95 5.97 -5.12
C GLY A 353 -11.34 7.33 -5.43
N HIS A 354 -10.08 7.57 -5.08
CA HIS A 354 -9.38 8.80 -5.43
C HIS A 354 -9.10 8.93 -6.94
N GLU A 355 -8.84 7.82 -7.64
CA GLU A 355 -8.65 7.78 -9.11
C GLU A 355 -9.99 7.87 -9.86
N GLU A 356 -11.09 7.48 -9.19
CA GLU A 356 -12.46 7.64 -9.68
C GLU A 356 -13.02 9.06 -9.47
N ASP A 357 -12.19 10.02 -9.08
CA ASP A 357 -12.55 11.40 -8.74
C ASP A 357 -13.62 11.51 -7.61
N ARG A 358 -13.74 10.50 -6.74
CA ARG A 358 -14.70 10.53 -5.62
C ARG A 358 -14.16 11.36 -4.48
N ASN A 359 -14.96 12.29 -3.97
CA ASN A 359 -14.55 13.15 -2.85
C ASN A 359 -14.52 12.36 -1.52
N PRO A 360 -13.39 12.36 -0.77
CA PRO A 360 -13.23 11.61 0.48
C PRO A 360 -13.97 12.19 1.68
N SER A 361 -14.33 13.47 1.62
CA SER A 361 -15.06 14.17 2.68
C SER A 361 -15.76 15.38 2.11
N ALA A 362 -16.62 16.01 2.90
CA ALA A 362 -17.14 17.34 2.58
C ALA A 362 -16.04 18.43 2.57
N LEU A 363 -14.81 18.09 2.98
CA LEU A 363 -13.66 18.97 3.14
C LEU A 363 -12.57 18.77 2.07
N PHE A 364 -12.78 17.85 1.12
CA PHE A 364 -12.00 17.79 -0.13
C PHE A 364 -12.84 17.74 -1.43
N ASP A 365 -12.62 18.74 -2.28
CA ASP A 365 -13.15 19.05 -3.63
C ASP A 365 -12.23 18.57 -4.77
N SER A 366 -12.32 17.37 -5.34
CA SER A 366 -11.39 17.00 -6.42
C SER A 366 -11.47 17.94 -7.63
N SER A 367 -12.66 18.37 -8.01
CA SER A 367 -12.87 19.27 -9.16
C SER A 367 -12.38 20.68 -8.85
N ASP A 368 -12.71 21.20 -7.68
CA ASP A 368 -12.30 22.53 -7.23
C ASP A 368 -10.78 22.60 -7.01
N TYR A 369 -10.18 21.54 -6.47
CA TYR A 369 -8.73 21.45 -6.28
C TYR A 369 -7.99 21.52 -7.63
N LEU A 370 -8.45 20.79 -8.65
CA LEU A 370 -7.85 20.86 -9.99
C LEU A 370 -8.11 22.20 -10.70
N LEU A 371 -9.28 22.81 -10.48
CA LEU A 371 -9.60 24.13 -11.03
C LEU A 371 -8.65 25.21 -10.48
N ASN A 372 -8.35 25.15 -9.18
CA ASN A 372 -7.51 26.11 -8.49
C ASN A 372 -6.00 25.82 -8.64
N ASN A 373 -5.63 24.62 -9.10
CA ASN A 373 -4.25 24.21 -9.33
C ASN A 373 -4.05 23.70 -10.78
N PRO A 374 -3.96 24.61 -11.78
CA PRO A 374 -3.91 24.23 -13.20
C PRO A 374 -2.68 23.40 -13.59
N ASP A 375 -1.58 23.54 -12.85
CA ASP A 375 -0.37 22.71 -12.98
C ASP A 375 -0.64 21.25 -12.56
N VAL A 376 -1.34 21.06 -11.46
CA VAL A 376 -1.79 19.73 -11.01
C VAL A 376 -2.77 19.15 -12.02
N LYS A 377 -3.72 19.96 -12.51
CA LYS A 377 -4.63 19.53 -13.57
C LYS A 377 -3.90 19.05 -14.81
N ALA A 378 -2.86 19.76 -15.26
CA ALA A 378 -2.06 19.33 -16.41
C ALA A 378 -1.31 18.01 -16.12
N ALA A 379 -0.85 17.81 -14.89
CA ALA A 379 -0.19 16.57 -14.47
C ALA A 379 -1.16 15.38 -14.45
N VAL A 380 -2.39 15.57 -13.94
CA VAL A 380 -3.46 14.56 -14.01
C VAL A 380 -3.85 14.26 -15.47
N ASP A 381 -4.11 15.30 -16.27
CA ASP A 381 -4.52 15.15 -17.68
C ASP A 381 -3.45 14.42 -18.53
N SER A 382 -2.17 14.50 -18.14
CA SER A 382 -1.06 13.80 -18.79
C SER A 382 -0.75 12.42 -18.22
N GLY A 383 -1.42 12.03 -17.12
CA GLY A 383 -1.19 10.77 -16.41
C GLY A 383 0.12 10.74 -15.60
N ALA A 384 0.72 11.89 -15.32
CA ALA A 384 1.93 11.99 -14.49
C ALA A 384 1.65 11.78 -12.99
N ILE A 385 0.41 12.04 -12.57
CA ILE A 385 -0.18 11.70 -11.27
C ILE A 385 -1.59 11.16 -11.54
N SER A 386 -2.06 10.23 -10.73
CA SER A 386 -3.33 9.53 -10.94
C SER A 386 -4.55 10.35 -10.54
N SER A 387 -4.43 11.30 -9.61
CA SER A 387 -5.59 12.06 -9.13
C SER A 387 -5.26 13.40 -8.49
N ALA A 388 -6.28 14.24 -8.33
CA ALA A 388 -6.21 15.47 -7.54
C ALA A 388 -5.76 15.20 -6.09
N PHE A 389 -6.34 14.14 -5.52
CA PHE A 389 -6.13 13.79 -4.13
C PHE A 389 -4.73 13.22 -3.86
N GLU A 390 -4.16 12.46 -4.81
CA GLU A 390 -2.76 12.01 -4.72
C GLU A 390 -1.80 13.19 -4.57
N HIS A 391 -1.94 14.21 -5.43
CA HIS A 391 -1.13 15.41 -5.27
C HIS A 391 -1.42 16.12 -3.95
N PHE A 392 -2.70 16.25 -3.57
CA PHE A 392 -3.07 16.89 -2.30
C PHE A 392 -2.38 16.23 -1.10
N ALA A 393 -2.48 14.90 -0.99
CA ALA A 393 -1.89 14.11 0.07
C ALA A 393 -0.36 14.21 0.06
N ASN A 394 0.28 14.02 -1.10
CA ASN A 394 1.74 13.92 -1.16
C ASN A 394 2.47 15.27 -1.09
N SER A 395 1.85 16.32 -1.61
CA SER A 395 2.50 17.61 -1.82
C SER A 395 1.61 18.79 -1.45
N GLY A 396 0.32 18.73 -1.77
CA GLY A 396 -0.60 19.86 -1.64
C GLY A 396 -0.76 20.36 -0.21
N LEU A 397 -0.78 19.49 0.79
CA LEU A 397 -0.79 19.89 2.20
C LEU A 397 0.48 20.65 2.59
N ALA A 398 1.66 20.14 2.22
CA ALA A 398 2.95 20.74 2.52
C ALA A 398 3.18 22.06 1.75
N GLU A 399 2.71 22.12 0.52
CA GLU A 399 2.70 23.32 -0.33
C GLU A 399 1.63 24.33 0.09
N GLY A 400 0.76 23.95 1.04
CA GLY A 400 -0.35 24.76 1.51
C GLY A 400 -1.32 25.09 0.39
N ARG A 401 -1.76 24.11 -0.40
CA ARG A 401 -2.70 24.21 -1.53
C ARG A 401 -4.09 23.66 -1.17
N LEU A 402 -4.63 23.97 0.01
CA LEU A 402 -5.97 23.54 0.48
C LEU A 402 -7.17 24.13 -0.34
N GLY A 403 -6.93 24.58 -1.58
CA GLY A 403 -7.85 25.39 -2.36
C GLY A 403 -9.15 24.66 -2.69
N GLY A 404 -10.24 25.11 -2.07
CA GLY A 404 -11.61 24.67 -2.36
C GLY A 404 -12.56 24.74 -1.17
N LEU A 405 -12.14 24.35 0.04
CA LEU A 405 -13.13 23.99 1.09
C LEU A 405 -13.18 24.83 2.36
N LEU A 406 -12.23 25.73 2.51
CA LEU A 406 -12.35 26.86 3.45
C LEU A 406 -12.05 28.19 2.76
N PHE A 407 -11.55 28.16 1.53
CA PHE A 407 -11.13 29.30 0.74
C PHE A 407 -11.74 29.25 -0.66
N ASP A 408 -12.42 30.32 -1.04
CA ASP A 408 -13.06 30.55 -2.33
C ASP A 408 -12.34 31.71 -3.01
N GLU A 409 -11.55 31.40 -4.03
CA GLU A 409 -10.77 32.38 -4.80
C GLU A 409 -11.67 33.46 -5.42
N GLY A 410 -12.84 33.07 -5.94
CA GLY A 410 -13.78 34.01 -6.56
C GLY A 410 -14.33 35.00 -5.55
N TYR A 411 -14.77 34.52 -4.38
CA TYR A 411 -15.18 35.36 -3.25
C TYR A 411 -14.03 36.24 -2.77
N TYR A 412 -12.85 35.64 -2.58
CA TYR A 412 -11.70 36.33 -2.00
C TYR A 412 -11.24 37.47 -2.91
N LEU A 413 -11.11 37.25 -4.21
CA LEU A 413 -10.73 38.30 -5.16
C LEU A 413 -11.85 39.35 -5.31
N ALA A 414 -13.13 38.95 -5.30
CA ALA A 414 -14.25 39.88 -5.35
C ALA A 414 -14.27 40.84 -4.15
N ASN A 415 -13.87 40.36 -2.97
CA ASN A 415 -13.89 41.12 -1.73
C ASN A 415 -12.56 41.83 -1.44
N ASN A 416 -11.49 41.51 -2.16
CA ASN A 416 -10.13 42.06 -1.98
C ASN A 416 -9.61 42.63 -3.31
N ALA A 417 -10.14 43.79 -3.71
CA ALA A 417 -9.88 44.40 -5.02
C ALA A 417 -8.39 44.74 -5.26
N ASP A 418 -7.62 45.00 -4.21
CA ASP A 418 -6.17 45.18 -4.27
C ASP A 418 -5.45 43.91 -4.70
N ILE A 419 -5.89 42.76 -4.21
CA ILE A 419 -5.33 41.45 -4.53
C ILE A 419 -5.77 41.01 -5.92
N ALA A 420 -7.05 41.20 -6.27
CA ALA A 420 -7.54 40.94 -7.63
C ALA A 420 -6.75 41.70 -8.69
N LYS A 421 -6.40 42.96 -8.39
CA LYS A 421 -5.55 43.76 -9.26
C LYS A 421 -4.13 43.18 -9.36
N ALA A 422 -3.51 42.82 -8.24
CA ALA A 422 -2.16 42.24 -8.23
C ALA A 422 -2.09 40.90 -8.99
N VAL A 423 -3.13 40.06 -8.90
CA VAL A 423 -3.25 38.82 -9.67
C VAL A 423 -3.42 39.11 -11.17
N THR A 424 -4.28 40.07 -11.54
CA THR A 424 -4.48 40.48 -12.94
C THR A 424 -3.21 41.05 -13.57
N GLU A 425 -2.40 41.77 -12.79
CA GLU A 425 -1.13 42.34 -13.21
C GLU A 425 0.03 41.33 -13.17
N GLY A 426 -0.21 40.08 -12.75
CA GLY A 426 0.77 39.00 -12.67
C GLY A 426 1.83 39.19 -11.57
N LEU A 427 1.55 40.03 -10.58
CA LEU A 427 2.42 40.27 -9.42
C LEU A 427 2.23 39.20 -8.33
N LEU A 428 1.07 38.53 -8.35
CA LEU A 428 0.73 37.37 -7.54
C LEU A 428 0.13 36.31 -8.47
N GLY A 429 0.39 35.03 -8.21
CA GLY A 429 -0.16 33.90 -8.94
C GLY A 429 -1.64 33.65 -8.63
N SER A 430 -2.09 33.95 -7.41
CA SER A 430 -3.49 33.83 -6.98
C SER A 430 -3.82 34.62 -5.70
N GLY A 431 -5.10 34.76 -5.40
CA GLY A 431 -5.61 35.22 -4.12
C GLY A 431 -5.28 34.27 -2.97
N TRP A 432 -5.26 32.97 -3.23
CA TRP A 432 -4.80 31.95 -2.29
C TRP A 432 -3.36 32.17 -1.84
N GLU A 433 -2.44 32.44 -2.78
CA GLU A 433 -1.04 32.77 -2.48
C GLU A 433 -0.96 33.95 -1.49
N HIS A 434 -1.74 35.01 -1.74
CA HIS A 434 -1.83 36.13 -0.80
C HIS A 434 -2.42 35.71 0.54
N PHE A 435 -3.48 34.91 0.56
CA PHE A 435 -4.19 34.54 1.77
C PHE A 435 -3.31 33.74 2.75
N VAL A 436 -2.59 32.73 2.25
CA VAL A 436 -1.69 31.91 3.06
C VAL A 436 -0.52 32.73 3.62
N ALA A 437 0.04 33.61 2.80
CA ALA A 437 1.20 34.43 3.17
C ALA A 437 0.82 35.58 4.12
N PHE A 438 -0.31 36.24 3.87
CA PHE A 438 -0.68 37.49 4.54
C PHE A 438 -2.15 37.52 5.01
N GLY A 439 -3.08 37.13 4.14
CA GLY A 439 -4.52 37.33 4.37
C GLY A 439 -5.08 36.71 5.65
N GLN A 440 -4.53 35.57 6.10
CA GLN A 440 -4.88 34.97 7.39
C GLN A 440 -4.58 35.92 8.57
N THR A 441 -3.40 36.54 8.59
CA THR A 441 -2.98 37.46 9.65
C THR A 441 -3.49 38.89 9.46
N GLU A 442 -3.87 39.25 8.23
CA GLU A 442 -4.60 40.47 7.91
C GLU A 442 -6.10 40.37 8.24
N ASN A 443 -6.55 39.19 8.68
CA ASN A 443 -7.94 38.91 9.03
C ASN A 443 -8.91 39.15 7.85
N ARG A 444 -8.52 38.73 6.64
CA ARG A 444 -9.36 38.74 5.44
C ARG A 444 -10.13 37.42 5.35
N ASP A 445 -11.42 37.46 5.11
CA ASP A 445 -12.23 36.23 5.11
C ASP A 445 -11.95 35.39 3.85
N PRO A 446 -11.65 34.10 3.99
CA PRO A 446 -11.21 33.24 2.89
C PRO A 446 -12.36 32.80 1.98
N SER A 447 -13.59 32.76 2.47
CA SER A 447 -14.78 32.35 1.73
C SER A 447 -16.02 32.97 2.34
N ALA A 448 -17.15 32.91 1.65
CA ALA A 448 -18.44 33.37 2.19
C ALA A 448 -18.89 32.58 3.44
N GLY A 449 -18.37 31.37 3.63
CA GLY A 449 -18.75 30.46 4.72
C GLY A 449 -17.88 30.58 5.97
N PHE A 450 -16.83 31.41 5.97
CA PHE A 450 -15.92 31.51 7.10
C PHE A 450 -15.57 32.97 7.40
N ASP A 451 -16.08 33.50 8.51
CA ASP A 451 -15.73 34.82 9.03
C ASP A 451 -14.74 34.66 10.19
N GLN A 452 -13.52 35.18 10.00
CA GLN A 452 -12.46 35.02 10.98
C GLN A 452 -12.80 35.70 12.32
N ASN A 453 -13.46 36.86 12.29
CA ASN A 453 -13.82 37.58 13.50
C ASN A 453 -14.93 36.87 14.26
N VAL A 454 -15.94 36.36 13.56
CA VAL A 454 -17.03 35.60 14.16
C VAL A 454 -16.50 34.34 14.81
N TYR A 455 -15.60 33.61 14.14
CA TYR A 455 -14.99 32.42 14.71
C TYR A 455 -14.21 32.72 16.00
N LEU A 456 -13.37 33.77 16.01
CA LEU A 456 -12.64 34.17 17.23
C LEU A 456 -13.56 34.68 18.33
N ALA A 457 -14.68 35.32 17.98
CA ALA A 457 -15.67 35.78 18.97
C ALA A 457 -16.43 34.61 19.60
N LEU A 458 -16.71 33.55 18.83
CA LEU A 458 -17.36 32.33 19.31
C LEU A 458 -16.42 31.48 20.19
N HIS A 459 -15.13 31.45 19.86
CA HIS A 459 -14.14 30.59 20.50
C HIS A 459 -13.05 31.40 21.20
N GLY A 460 -13.37 31.88 22.40
CA GLY A 460 -12.49 32.77 23.17
C GLY A 460 -11.13 32.15 23.55
N ASP A 461 -11.05 30.83 23.63
CA ASP A 461 -9.79 30.08 23.79
C ASP A 461 -8.88 30.24 22.57
N VAL A 462 -9.45 30.15 21.36
CA VAL A 462 -8.74 30.38 20.10
C VAL A 462 -8.29 31.83 19.99
N ALA A 463 -9.17 32.79 20.32
CA ALA A 463 -8.82 34.20 20.32
C ALA A 463 -7.64 34.54 21.24
N ALA A 464 -7.60 33.93 22.43
CA ALA A 464 -6.48 34.09 23.35
C ALA A 464 -5.18 33.49 22.78
N ALA A 465 -5.27 32.30 22.18
CA ALA A 465 -4.12 31.64 21.56
C ALA A 465 -3.55 32.44 20.38
N VAL A 466 -4.40 32.98 19.49
CA VAL A 466 -3.99 33.88 18.40
C VAL A 466 -3.34 35.15 18.94
N THR A 467 -3.95 35.79 19.95
CA THR A 467 -3.41 37.02 20.56
C THR A 467 -2.03 36.81 21.20
N SER A 468 -1.82 35.63 21.80
CA SER A 468 -0.53 35.25 22.39
C SER A 468 0.53 34.84 21.38
N GLY A 469 0.15 34.70 20.09
CA GLY A 469 1.01 34.19 19.04
C GLY A 469 1.26 32.68 19.08
N LEU A 470 0.49 31.93 19.89
CA LEU A 470 0.60 30.48 20.00
C LEU A 470 0.10 29.76 18.74
N ILE A 471 -0.89 30.33 18.07
CA ILE A 471 -1.45 29.83 16.80
C ILE A 471 -1.63 30.98 15.81
N LYS A 472 -1.52 30.67 14.51
CA LYS A 472 -1.33 31.68 13.45
C LYS A 472 -2.56 32.57 13.21
N SER A 473 -3.76 31.99 13.20
CA SER A 473 -5.01 32.68 12.81
C SER A 473 -6.24 31.88 13.21
N ALA A 474 -7.42 32.49 13.08
CA ALA A 474 -8.72 31.83 13.21
C ALA A 474 -8.87 30.68 12.21
N PHE A 475 -8.53 30.97 10.96
CA PHE A 475 -8.56 30.00 9.87
C PHE A 475 -7.65 28.81 10.14
N TYR A 476 -6.41 29.06 10.58
CA TYR A 476 -5.47 28.00 10.93
C TYR A 476 -6.04 27.12 12.05
N HIS A 477 -6.61 27.71 13.10
CA HIS A 477 -7.23 26.90 14.14
C HIS A 477 -8.38 26.06 13.60
N TYR A 478 -9.31 26.66 12.85
CA TYR A 478 -10.47 25.93 12.37
C TYR A 478 -10.07 24.79 11.43
N ALA A 479 -9.16 25.09 10.50
CA ALA A 479 -8.63 24.16 9.51
C ALA A 479 -7.71 23.08 10.09
N THR A 480 -7.28 23.16 11.35
CA THR A 480 -6.38 22.18 11.97
C THR A 480 -6.99 21.48 13.17
N PHE A 481 -7.89 22.15 13.90
CA PHE A 481 -8.47 21.66 15.16
C PHE A 481 -9.98 21.86 15.21
N GLY A 482 -10.48 23.02 14.74
CA GLY A 482 -11.87 23.40 14.96
C GLY A 482 -12.90 22.51 14.29
N ILE A 483 -12.58 21.93 13.12
CA ILE A 483 -13.43 20.94 12.45
C ILE A 483 -13.58 19.69 13.33
N ALA A 484 -12.46 19.11 13.80
CA ALA A 484 -12.45 17.94 14.66
C ALA A 484 -13.13 18.18 16.02
N GLU A 485 -13.01 19.41 16.53
CA GLU A 485 -13.66 19.84 17.76
C GLU A 485 -15.16 20.16 17.59
N GLY A 486 -15.71 20.07 16.37
CA GLY A 486 -17.10 20.42 16.07
C GLY A 486 -17.44 21.90 16.32
N ARG A 487 -16.45 22.78 16.15
CA ARG A 487 -16.57 24.22 16.43
C ARG A 487 -17.43 24.89 15.37
N ALA A 488 -18.44 25.65 15.81
CA ALA A 488 -19.28 26.43 14.92
C ALA A 488 -18.48 27.55 14.20
N ILE A 489 -18.84 27.83 12.95
CA ILE A 489 -18.32 28.94 12.12
C ILE A 489 -19.41 29.96 11.81
#